data_AF-A0A849RVV3-F1
#
_entry.id   AF-A0A849RVV3-F1
#
_cell.length_a   1.000
_cell.length_b   1.000
_cell.length_c   1.000
_cell.angle_alpha   90.00
_cell.angle_beta   90.00
_cell.angle_gamma   90.00
#
_symmetry.space_group_name_H-M   'P 1'
#
loop_
_entity.id
_entity.type
_entity.pdbx_description
1 polymer ?
#
loop_
_entity_poly.entity_id
_entity_poly.type
_entity_poly.pdbx_seq_one_letter_code
_entity_poly.pdbx_strand_id
1 'polypeptide(L)' 'MTAKKNSLAYDELKNVKDTAFGEGKMQGLKEGLTQGRKEGEDIGIKKVAKSLKNQQLPTAFIIETTGLTAEDIENL' A
#
# COMPACT_ATOMS: atom_id res chain seq x y z
N MET A 1 30.02 9.16 41.57
CA MET A 1 29.71 9.43 40.14
C MET A 1 28.58 8.51 39.62
N THR A 2 27.56 8.22 40.42
CA THR A 2 26.66 7.07 40.16
C THR A 2 25.24 7.50 39.75
N ALA A 3 24.73 8.62 40.25
CA ALA A 3 23.39 9.11 39.93
C ALA A 3 23.27 9.65 38.49
N LYS A 4 24.30 10.34 37.98
CA LYS A 4 24.28 10.95 36.63
C LYS A 4 24.30 9.92 35.50
N LYS A 5 24.98 8.78 35.70
CA LYS A 5 25.05 7.67 34.72
C LYS A 5 23.70 6.95 34.57
N ASN A 6 22.94 6.77 35.65
CA ASN A 6 21.60 6.16 35.58
C ASN A 6 20.56 7.06 34.89
N SER A 7 20.67 8.38 35.06
CA SER A 7 19.80 9.34 34.35
C SER A 7 20.08 9.35 32.85
N LEU A 8 21.35 9.45 32.45
CA LEU A 8 21.75 9.43 31.03
C LEU A 8 21.32 8.13 30.34
N ALA A 9 21.49 6.98 30.98
CA ALA A 9 21.06 5.69 30.43
C ALA A 9 19.53 5.62 30.24
N TYR A 10 18.75 6.23 31.14
CA TYR A 10 17.30 6.31 31.02
C TYR A 10 16.88 7.19 29.84
N ASP A 11 17.52 8.35 29.67
CA ASP A 11 17.22 9.29 28.58
C ASP A 11 17.58 8.68 27.21
N GLU A 12 18.71 7.99 27.10
CA GLU A 12 19.10 7.25 25.89
C GLU A 12 18.09 6.15 25.54
N LEU A 13 17.68 5.33 26.51
CA LEU A 13 16.66 4.30 26.32
C LEU A 13 15.31 4.88 25.91
N LYS A 14 14.92 6.03 26.46
CA LYS A 14 13.68 6.72 26.10
C LYS A 14 13.76 7.26 24.68
N ASN A 15 14.86 7.92 24.31
CA ASN A 15 15.08 8.47 22.98
C ASN A 15 15.05 7.38 21.89
N VAL A 16 15.65 6.22 22.16
CA VAL A 16 15.60 5.06 21.24
C VAL A 16 14.16 4.59 21.05
N LYS A 17 13.37 4.49 22.13
CA LYS A 17 11.95 4.08 22.05
C LYS A 17 11.10 5.09 21.29
N ASP A 18 11.25 6.37 21.57
CA ASP A 18 10.49 7.44 20.93
C ASP A 18 10.83 7.50 19.43
N THR A 19 12.10 7.33 19.08
CA THR A 19 12.57 7.26 17.68
C THR A 19 12.00 6.02 16.99
N ALA A 20 12.14 4.84 17.58
CA ALA A 20 11.65 3.59 17.01
C ALA A 20 10.13 3.60 16.80
N PHE A 21 9.36 4.18 17.73
CA PHE A 21 7.92 4.33 17.57
C PHE A 21 7.57 5.32 16.45
N GLY A 22 8.28 6.45 16.37
CA GLY A 22 8.11 7.45 15.30
C GLY A 22 8.39 6.87 13.92
N GLU A 23 9.52 6.18 13.77
CA GLU A 23 9.93 5.51 12.52
C GLU A 23 8.94 4.39 12.16
N GLY A 24 8.56 3.55 13.12
CA GLY A 24 7.58 2.48 12.91
C GLY A 24 6.22 3.00 12.45
N LYS A 25 5.72 4.10 13.06
CA LYS A 25 4.48 4.74 12.63
C LYS A 25 4.60 5.32 11.22
N MET A 26 5.72 5.96 10.90
CA MET A 26 5.98 6.54 9.58
C MET A 26 6.03 5.45 8.50
N GLN A 27 6.75 4.36 8.77
CA GLN A 27 6.85 3.22 7.86
C GLN A 27 5.48 2.56 7.66
N GLY A 28 4.74 2.29 8.73
CA GLY A 28 3.40 1.70 8.63
C GLY A 28 2.42 2.56 7.82
N LEU A 29 2.45 3.88 7.99
CA LEU A 29 1.65 4.79 7.16
C LEU A 29 2.06 4.76 5.69
N LYS A 30 3.37 4.74 5.40
CA LYS A 30 3.89 4.69 4.03
C LYS A 30 3.52 3.39 3.33
N GLU A 31 3.69 2.26 4.01
CA GLU A 31 3.33 0.94 3.51
C GLU A 31 1.82 0.84 3.27
N GLY A 32 1.01 1.24 4.26
CA GLY A 32 -0.45 1.22 4.15
C GLY A 32 -0.99 2.09 3.00
N LEU A 33 -0.44 3.30 2.82
CA LEU A 33 -0.82 4.17 1.70
C LEU A 33 -0.43 3.57 0.34
N THR A 34 0.75 2.96 0.25
CA THR A 34 1.23 2.34 -0.99
C THR A 34 0.38 1.14 -1.36
N GLN A 35 0.13 0.25 -0.39
CA GLN A 35 -0.68 -0.94 -0.58
C GLN A 35 -2.13 -0.57 -0.92
N GLY A 36 -2.74 0.35 -0.16
CA GLY A 36 -4.12 0.78 -0.40
C GLY A 36 -4.32 1.45 -1.75
N ARG A 37 -3.34 2.23 -2.23
CA ARG A 37 -3.37 2.80 -3.59
C ARG A 37 -3.35 1.71 -4.65
N LYS A 38 -2.43 0.75 -4.53
CA LYS A 38 -2.30 -0.36 -5.48
C LYS A 38 -3.55 -1.22 -5.52
N GLU A 39 -4.07 -1.62 -4.36
CA GLU A 39 -5.29 -2.41 -4.26
C GLU A 39 -6.50 -1.65 -4.82
N GLY A 40 -6.61 -0.35 -4.53
CA GLY A 40 -7.68 0.49 -5.05
C GLY A 40 -7.65 0.63 -6.57
N GLU A 41 -6.47 0.80 -7.14
CA GLU A 41 -6.24 0.84 -8.59
C GLU A 41 -6.62 -0.49 -9.25
N ASP A 42 -6.11 -1.62 -8.73
CA ASP A 42 -6.43 -2.96 -9.24
C ASP A 42 -7.93 -3.26 -9.19
N ILE A 43 -8.60 -2.92 -8.07
CA ILE A 43 -10.06 -3.10 -7.91
C ILE A 43 -10.81 -2.19 -8.89
N GLY A 44 -10.36 -0.95 -9.07
CA GLY A 44 -10.97 0.02 -9.97
C GLY A 44 -10.91 -0.45 -11.42
N ILE A 45 -9.72 -0.85 -11.88
CA ILE A 45 -9.47 -1.38 -13.23
C ILE A 45 -10.37 -2.59 -13.49
N LYS A 46 -10.42 -3.55 -12.57
CA LYS A 46 -11.27 -4.75 -12.71
C LYS A 46 -12.77 -4.42 -12.77
N LYS A 47 -13.25 -3.46 -11.98
CA LYS A 47 -14.65 -3.01 -12.03
C LYS A 47 -15.00 -2.40 -13.38
N VAL A 48 -14.12 -1.54 -13.92
CA VAL A 48 -14.30 -0.93 -15.24
C VAL A 48 -14.28 -2.02 -16.32
N ALA A 49 -13.27 -2.88 -16.34
CA ALA A 49 -13.15 -3.98 -17.29
C ALA A 49 -14.39 -4.89 -17.31
N LYS A 50 -14.91 -5.26 -16.12
CA LYS A 50 -16.15 -6.04 -15.99
C LYS A 50 -17.36 -5.32 -16.57
N SER A 51 -17.48 -4.02 -16.33
CA SER A 51 -18.55 -3.20 -16.92
C SER A 51 -18.46 -3.15 -18.46
N LEU A 52 -17.25 -3.00 -19.01
CA LEU A 52 -17.02 -2.99 -20.46
C LEU A 52 -17.35 -4.35 -21.10
N LYS A 53 -16.94 -5.45 -20.45
CA LYS A 53 -17.27 -6.82 -20.88
C LYS A 53 -18.78 -7.07 -20.88
N ASN A 54 -19.49 -6.62 -19.84
CA ASN A 54 -20.95 -6.71 -19.77
C ASN A 54 -21.65 -5.90 -20.87
N GLN A 55 -21.03 -4.82 -21.33
CA GLN A 55 -21.50 -4.04 -22.49
C GLN A 55 -21.11 -4.68 -23.84
N GLN A 56 -20.54 -5.89 -23.83
CA GLN A 56 -20.12 -6.64 -25.02
C GLN A 56 -19.12 -5.88 -25.89
N LEU A 57 -18.31 -5.01 -25.28
CA LEU A 57 -17.23 -4.33 -25.99
C LEU A 57 -16.13 -5.33 -26.37
N PRO A 58 -15.43 -5.10 -27.50
CA PRO A 58 -14.39 -6.02 -27.96
C PRO A 58 -13.29 -6.22 -26.91
N THR A 59 -12.87 -7.47 -26.70
CA THR A 59 -11.78 -7.80 -25.75
C THR A 59 -10.53 -6.99 -26.02
N ALA A 60 -10.17 -6.77 -27.30
CA ALA A 60 -9.03 -5.95 -27.68
C ALA A 60 -9.12 -4.50 -27.15
N PHE A 61 -10.31 -3.90 -27.17
CA PHE A 61 -10.53 -2.55 -26.65
C PHE A 61 -10.41 -2.52 -25.12
N ILE A 62 -10.91 -3.56 -24.44
CA ILE A 62 -10.81 -3.67 -22.98
C ILE A 62 -9.33 -3.83 -22.58
N ILE A 63 -8.54 -4.65 -23.29
CA ILE A 63 -7.10 -4.79 -23.08
C ILE A 63 -6.41 -3.42 -23.21
N GLU A 64 -6.66 -2.70 -24.30
CA GLU A 64 -6.06 -1.38 -24.55
C GLU A 64 -6.40 -0.36 -23.45
N THR A 65 -7.65 -0.35 -22.99
CA THR A 65 -8.12 0.64 -22.03
C THR A 65 -7.71 0.32 -20.58
N THR A 66 -7.61 -0.96 -20.23
CA THR A 66 -7.44 -1.40 -18.84
C THR A 66 -6.07 -1.98 -18.54
N GLY A 67 -5.28 -2.29 -19.57
CA GLY A 67 -3.97 -2.93 -19.44
C GLY A 67 -4.02 -4.39 -18.96
N LEU A 68 -5.22 -4.96 -18.78
CA LEU A 68 -5.41 -6.35 -18.39
C LEU A 68 -5.09 -7.28 -19.57
N THR A 69 -4.67 -8.51 -19.25
CA THR A 69 -4.47 -9.54 -20.26
C THR A 69 -5.82 -10.08 -20.77
N ALA A 70 -5.81 -10.74 -21.93
CA ALA A 70 -7.00 -11.43 -22.43
C ALA A 70 -7.51 -12.48 -21.43
N GLU A 71 -6.61 -13.22 -20.79
CA GLU A 71 -6.92 -14.21 -19.76
C GLU A 71 -7.57 -13.56 -18.53
N ASP A 72 -7.03 -12.44 -18.04
CA ASP A 72 -7.64 -11.70 -16.94
C ASP A 72 -9.08 -11.29 -17.29
N ILE A 73 -9.30 -10.78 -18.50
CA ILE A 73 -10.62 -10.33 -18.96
C ILE A 73 -11.60 -11.50 -19.11
N GLU A 74 -11.15 -12.64 -19.62
CA GLU A 74 -11.96 -13.86 -19.70
C GLU A 74 -12.42 -14.32 -18.31
N ASN A 75 -11.58 -14.15 -17.30
CA ASN A 75 -11.84 -14.52 -15.91
C ASN A 75 -12.62 -13.48 -15.07
N LEU A 76 -12.96 -12.30 -15.60
CA LEU A 76 -13.81 -11.27 -14.94
C LEU A 76 -15.31 -11.59 -14.95
#